data_AF-A0A9X5XCM4-F1
#
_entry.id   AF-A0A9X5XCM4-F1
#
_cell.length_a   1.000
_cell.length_b   1.000
_cell.length_c   1.000
_cell.angle_alpha   90.00
_cell.angle_beta   90.00
_cell.angle_gamma   90.00
#
_symmetry.space_group_name_H-M   'P 1'
#
loop_
_entity.id
_entity.type
_entity.pdbx_description
1 polymer ?
#
loop_
_entity_poly.entity_id
_entity_poly.type
_entity_poly.pdbx_seq_one_letter_code
_entity_poly.pdbx_strand_id
1 'polypeptide(L)'
;MAEVLVYVDHVDGAVRKPTLELLTLARRIGEPVAVALGSGAEATAPALAEHGAVKVLTHDAAEYADYLVVPKVDALQAAYEAVSPAAVLVPSSAEGKEIAARLAVRIGSGIITDATDLEAGDEGPVATQSAFAASFTTKSRVAKGTPVITVKPNSAAVEAAPAAGAVEALAV
;
A
#
# COMPACT_ATOMS: atom_id res chain seq x y z
N MET A 1 5.47 16.19 1.79
CA MET A 1 4.89 15.53 2.98
C MET A 1 5.74 14.28 3.23
N ALA A 2 5.50 13.45 4.26
CA ALA A 2 6.18 12.15 4.30
C ALA A 2 5.57 11.22 3.25
N GLU A 3 6.38 10.41 2.57
CA GLU A 3 5.90 9.48 1.54
C GLU A 3 5.23 8.24 2.17
N VAL A 4 4.21 7.71 1.51
CA VAL A 4 3.46 6.52 1.93
C VAL A 4 3.46 5.53 0.77
N LEU A 5 4.04 4.35 0.98
CA LEU A 5 4.01 3.31 -0.04
C LEU A 5 2.62 2.70 -0.14
N VAL A 6 2.14 2.49 -1.36
CA VAL A 6 0.88 1.79 -1.64
C VAL A 6 1.16 0.65 -2.61
N TYR A 7 0.95 -0.59 -2.17
CA TYR A 7 1.03 -1.75 -3.05
C TYR A 7 -0.13 -1.75 -4.05
N VAL A 8 0.17 -1.84 -5.34
CA VAL A 8 -0.80 -1.77 -6.43
C VAL A 8 -1.27 -3.18 -6.78
N ASP A 9 -2.53 -3.45 -6.49
CA ASP A 9 -3.24 -4.61 -6.99
C ASP A 9 -3.81 -4.31 -8.39
N HIS A 10 -3.31 -5.01 -9.42
CA HIS A 10 -3.75 -4.89 -10.81
C HIS A 10 -3.77 -6.23 -11.56
N VAL A 11 -4.39 -6.26 -12.73
CA VAL A 11 -4.29 -7.35 -13.72
C VAL A 11 -3.96 -6.73 -15.06
N ASP A 12 -2.81 -7.04 -15.64
CA ASP A 12 -2.42 -6.56 -16.97
C ASP A 12 -2.58 -5.03 -17.13
N GLY A 13 -2.13 -4.27 -16.13
CA GLY A 13 -2.26 -2.81 -16.06
C GLY A 13 -3.62 -2.26 -15.60
N ALA A 14 -4.66 -3.08 -15.49
CA ALA A 14 -5.96 -2.66 -14.98
C ALA A 14 -5.94 -2.61 -13.44
N VAL A 15 -5.84 -1.39 -12.88
CA VAL A 15 -5.82 -1.14 -11.44
C VAL A 15 -7.16 -1.51 -10.80
N ARG A 16 -7.12 -2.35 -9.76
CA ARG A 16 -8.34 -2.72 -9.02
C ARG A 16 -8.76 -1.60 -8.06
N LYS A 17 -10.07 -1.48 -7.85
CA LYS A 17 -10.70 -0.49 -6.97
C LYS A 17 -10.02 -0.34 -5.59
N PRO A 18 -9.65 -1.40 -4.86
CA PRO A 18 -9.06 -1.26 -3.53
C PRO A 18 -7.76 -0.46 -3.52
N THR A 19 -6.95 -0.53 -4.59
CA THR A 19 -5.75 0.30 -4.72
C THR A 19 -6.09 1.78 -4.78
N LEU A 20 -7.14 2.15 -5.51
CA LEU A 20 -7.58 3.55 -5.63
C LEU A 20 -8.14 4.06 -4.29
N GLU A 21 -8.83 3.21 -3.53
CA GLU A 21 -9.27 3.51 -2.16
C GLU A 21 -8.07 3.74 -1.22
N LEU A 22 -7.01 2.93 -1.35
CA LEU A 22 -5.78 3.13 -0.59
C LEU A 22 -5.09 4.44 -0.93
N LEU A 23 -5.08 4.87 -2.19
CA LEU A 23 -4.53 6.18 -2.55
C LEU A 23 -5.30 7.32 -1.89
N THR A 24 -6.64 7.24 -1.82
CA THR A 24 -7.45 8.20 -1.05
C THR A 24 -7.01 8.26 0.42
N LEU A 25 -6.83 7.10 1.06
CA LEU A 25 -6.42 7.03 2.47
C LEU A 25 -4.98 7.49 2.69
N ALA A 26 -4.06 7.11 1.80
CA ALA A 26 -2.65 7.48 1.86
C ALA A 26 -2.48 9.01 1.87
N ARG A 27 -3.27 9.74 1.06
CA ARG A 27 -3.26 11.21 1.05
C ARG A 27 -3.64 11.86 2.37
N ARG A 28 -4.38 11.17 3.24
CA ARG A 28 -4.72 11.69 4.57
C ARG A 28 -3.55 11.62 5.55
N ILE A 29 -2.54 10.79 5.25
CA ILE A 29 -1.40 10.52 6.14
C ILE A 29 -0.04 10.81 5.49
N GLY A 30 0.01 11.18 4.20
CA GLY A 30 1.24 11.46 3.48
C GLY A 30 1.06 11.62 1.97
N GLU A 31 2.19 11.62 1.24
CA GLU A 31 2.23 11.64 -0.22
C GLU A 31 2.29 10.21 -0.78
N PRO A 32 1.30 9.75 -1.58
CA PRO A 32 1.27 8.36 -2.04
C PRO A 32 2.34 8.07 -3.10
N VAL A 33 3.15 7.05 -2.84
CA VAL A 33 4.08 6.45 -3.81
C VAL A 33 3.59 5.02 -4.09
N ALA A 34 3.15 4.79 -5.33
CA ALA A 34 2.56 3.51 -5.71
C ALA A 34 3.65 2.52 -6.15
N VAL A 35 3.53 1.25 -5.78
CA VAL A 35 4.43 0.16 -6.18
C VAL A 35 3.65 -0.84 -7.03
N ALA A 36 3.89 -0.85 -8.34
CA ALA A 36 3.25 -1.75 -9.30
C ALA A 36 4.24 -2.79 -9.82
N LEU A 37 3.86 -4.06 -9.79
CA LEU A 37 4.75 -5.19 -10.05
C LEU A 37 4.20 -6.12 -11.13
N GLY A 38 5.08 -6.58 -12.01
CA GLY A 38 4.78 -7.55 -13.06
C GLY A 38 4.17 -6.95 -14.33
N SER A 39 3.67 -7.85 -15.16
CA SER A 39 3.14 -7.52 -16.50
C SER A 39 2.12 -6.39 -16.45
N GLY A 40 2.40 -5.31 -17.18
CA GLY A 40 1.55 -4.14 -17.26
C GLY A 40 1.69 -3.15 -16.10
N ALA A 41 2.69 -3.29 -15.23
CA ALA A 41 2.96 -2.35 -14.13
C ALA A 41 3.04 -0.90 -14.60
N GLU A 42 3.78 -0.60 -15.68
CA GLU A 42 3.87 0.77 -16.22
C GLU A 42 2.52 1.32 -16.71
N ALA A 43 1.65 0.45 -17.25
CA ALA A 43 0.33 0.84 -17.74
C ALA A 43 -0.63 1.27 -16.62
N THR A 44 -0.30 0.98 -15.36
CA THR A 44 -1.09 1.44 -14.20
C THR A 44 -0.91 2.95 -13.94
N ALA A 45 0.20 3.54 -14.39
CA ALA A 45 0.61 4.88 -13.97
C ALA A 45 -0.44 5.98 -14.22
N PRO A 46 -1.13 6.04 -15.37
CA PRO A 46 -2.16 7.07 -15.60
C PRO A 46 -3.30 7.01 -14.58
N ALA A 47 -3.79 5.81 -14.27
CA ALA A 47 -4.86 5.62 -13.30
C ALA A 47 -4.41 5.97 -11.88
N LEU A 48 -3.18 5.61 -11.50
CA LEU A 48 -2.62 5.93 -10.19
C LEU A 48 -2.38 7.44 -10.03
N ALA A 49 -1.90 8.10 -11.09
CA ALA A 49 -1.67 9.54 -11.11
C ALA A 49 -2.97 10.34 -10.96
N GLU A 50 -4.02 9.95 -11.68
CA GLU A 50 -5.37 10.55 -11.55
C GLU A 50 -5.92 10.46 -10.12
N HIS A 51 -5.52 9.42 -9.39
CA HIS A 51 -5.91 9.17 -8.02
C HIS A 51 -4.81 9.54 -7.02
N GLY A 52 -3.89 10.43 -7.37
CA GLY A 52 -3.02 11.12 -6.41
C GLY A 52 -1.71 10.43 -6.06
N ALA A 53 -1.28 9.41 -6.81
CA ALA A 53 0.10 8.93 -6.72
C ALA A 53 1.07 9.98 -7.25
N VAL A 54 2.01 10.44 -6.42
CA VAL A 54 3.05 11.40 -6.83
C VAL A 54 4.15 10.70 -7.64
N LYS A 55 4.39 9.42 -7.34
CA LYS A 55 5.37 8.55 -7.99
C LYS A 55 4.78 7.15 -8.15
N VAL A 56 5.17 6.47 -9.23
CA VAL A 56 4.83 5.08 -9.53
C VAL A 56 6.12 4.31 -9.75
N LEU A 57 6.49 3.49 -8.76
CA LEU A 57 7.62 2.57 -8.82
C LEU A 57 7.17 1.30 -9.55
N THR A 58 7.85 0.95 -10.63
CA THR A 58 7.51 -0.21 -11.46
C THR A 58 8.65 -1.21 -11.51
N HIS A 59 8.33 -2.50 -11.43
CA HIS A 59 9.26 -3.58 -11.74
C HIS A 59 8.51 -4.67 -12.50
N ASP A 60 8.99 -5.05 -13.68
CA ASP A 60 8.39 -6.14 -14.46
C ASP A 60 9.36 -7.33 -14.50
N ALA A 61 8.92 -8.44 -13.92
CA ALA A 61 9.66 -9.69 -13.87
C ALA A 61 8.69 -10.88 -13.86
N ALA A 62 9.06 -11.97 -14.54
CA ALA A 62 8.24 -13.18 -14.66
C ALA A 62 7.94 -13.84 -13.30
N GLU A 63 8.83 -13.66 -12.32
CA GLU A 63 8.69 -14.20 -10.97
C GLU A 63 7.41 -13.76 -10.24
N TYR A 64 6.83 -12.62 -10.59
CA TYR A 64 5.56 -12.17 -10.00
C TYR A 64 4.35 -12.98 -10.48
N ALA A 65 4.48 -13.65 -11.62
CA ALA A 65 3.51 -14.61 -12.15
C ALA A 65 3.83 -16.04 -11.68
N ASP A 66 5.11 -16.40 -11.60
CA ASP A 66 5.56 -17.75 -11.24
C ASP A 66 5.44 -18.03 -9.73
N TYR A 67 5.57 -17.00 -8.89
CA TYR A 67 5.49 -17.10 -7.44
C TYR A 67 4.47 -16.11 -6.87
N LEU A 68 3.74 -16.59 -5.85
CA LEU A 68 2.71 -15.78 -5.21
C LEU A 68 3.34 -14.62 -4.42
N VAL A 69 4.03 -14.92 -3.32
CA VAL A 69 4.26 -13.89 -2.28
C VAL A 69 5.70 -13.36 -2.23
N VAL A 70 6.71 -14.24 -2.28
CA VAL A 70 8.08 -13.87 -1.91
C VAL A 70 8.67 -12.75 -2.77
N PRO A 71 8.62 -12.81 -4.12
CA PRO A 71 9.15 -11.72 -4.94
C PRO A 71 8.49 -10.37 -4.70
N LYS A 72 7.19 -10.37 -4.39
CA LYS A 72 6.44 -9.14 -4.07
C LYS A 72 6.88 -8.52 -2.75
N VAL A 73 7.27 -9.35 -1.78
CA VAL A 73 7.87 -8.90 -0.52
C VAL A 73 9.27 -8.34 -0.74
N ASP A 74 10.08 -8.99 -1.59
CA ASP A 74 11.42 -8.52 -1.95
C ASP A 74 11.35 -7.13 -2.60
N ALA A 75 10.45 -6.95 -3.56
CA ALA A 75 10.23 -5.66 -4.21
C ALA A 75 9.70 -4.58 -3.26
N LEU A 76 8.74 -4.91 -2.38
CA LEU A 76 8.26 -3.94 -1.39
C LEU A 76 9.34 -3.57 -0.36
N GLN A 77 10.24 -4.49 -0.02
CA GLN A 77 11.38 -4.17 0.82
C GLN A 77 12.36 -3.23 0.09
N ALA A 78 12.67 -3.49 -1.18
CA ALA A 78 13.52 -2.61 -1.98
C ALA A 78 12.91 -1.20 -2.11
N ALA A 79 11.59 -1.12 -2.34
CA ALA A 79 10.86 0.15 -2.34
C ALA A 79 10.90 0.84 -0.97
N TYR A 80 10.76 0.08 0.12
CA TYR A 80 10.87 0.60 1.48
C TYR A 80 12.25 1.22 1.75
N GLU A 81 13.33 0.54 1.34
CA GLU A 81 14.70 1.02 1.50
C GLU A 81 14.98 2.26 0.64
N ALA A 82 14.45 2.31 -0.59
CA ALA A 82 14.64 3.44 -1.51
C ALA A 82 13.87 4.70 -1.07
N VAL A 83 12.66 4.53 -0.52
CA VAL A 83 11.74 5.64 -0.22
C VAL A 83 11.78 6.06 1.25
N SER A 84 12.12 5.16 2.17
CA SER A 84 12.04 5.39 3.63
C SER A 84 10.66 5.96 4.07
N PRO A 85 9.55 5.28 3.75
CA PRO A 85 8.20 5.81 3.91
C PRO A 85 7.74 5.92 5.38
N ALA A 86 6.75 6.77 5.62
CA ALA A 86 6.05 6.89 6.89
C ALA A 86 5.05 5.75 7.15
N ALA A 87 4.56 5.07 6.11
CA ALA A 87 3.71 3.89 6.20
C ALA A 87 3.73 3.08 4.90
N VAL A 88 3.35 1.81 4.98
CA VAL A 88 3.10 0.94 3.81
C VAL A 88 1.66 0.45 3.86
N LEU A 89 0.89 0.71 2.80
CA LEU A 89 -0.51 0.29 2.69
C LEU A 89 -0.66 -0.84 1.66
N VAL A 90 -1.45 -1.85 2.00
CA VAL A 90 -1.72 -3.03 1.16
C VAL A 90 -3.21 -3.36 1.19
N PRO A 91 -3.83 -3.79 0.07
CA PRO A 91 -5.21 -4.30 0.12
C PRO A 91 -5.30 -5.54 1.03
N SER A 92 -6.33 -5.61 1.87
CA SER A 92 -6.52 -6.70 2.84
C SER A 92 -7.09 -7.97 2.22
N SER A 93 -6.40 -8.54 1.23
CA SER A 93 -6.65 -9.87 0.67
C SER A 93 -5.86 -10.94 1.43
N ALA A 94 -6.08 -12.23 1.12
CA ALA A 94 -5.27 -13.30 1.71
C ALA A 94 -3.78 -13.14 1.38
N GLU A 95 -3.47 -12.90 0.10
CA GLU A 95 -2.12 -12.63 -0.38
C GLU A 95 -1.56 -11.31 0.21
N GLY A 96 -2.35 -10.24 0.21
CA GLY A 96 -1.93 -8.93 0.72
C GLY A 96 -1.58 -8.95 2.21
N LYS A 97 -2.32 -9.71 3.02
CA LYS A 97 -1.97 -9.93 4.44
C LYS A 97 -0.67 -10.70 4.60
N GLU A 98 -0.43 -11.71 3.77
CA GLU A 98 0.82 -12.46 3.82
C GLU A 98 2.02 -11.60 3.42
N ILE A 99 1.89 -10.83 2.34
CA ILE A 99 2.89 -9.86 1.89
C ILE A 99 3.18 -8.85 3.01
N ALA A 100 2.15 -8.22 3.56
CA ALA A 100 2.27 -7.22 4.61
C ALA A 100 2.94 -7.79 5.88
N ALA A 101 2.55 -8.99 6.31
CA ALA A 101 3.09 -9.61 7.51
C ALA A 101 4.57 -9.97 7.34
N ARG A 102 4.95 -10.53 6.18
CA ARG A 102 6.35 -10.85 5.87
C ARG A 102 7.20 -9.59 5.78
N LEU A 103 6.71 -8.54 5.13
CA LEU A 103 7.40 -7.24 5.07
C LEU A 103 7.62 -6.67 6.47
N ALA A 104 6.56 -6.59 7.29
CA ALA A 104 6.64 -6.06 8.65
C ALA A 104 7.71 -6.77 9.49
N VAL A 105 7.81 -8.10 9.39
CA VAL A 105 8.85 -8.88 10.06
C VAL A 105 10.25 -8.50 9.55
N ARG A 106 10.45 -8.41 8.23
CA ARG A 106 11.77 -8.10 7.64
C ARG A 106 12.28 -6.72 8.02
N ILE A 107 11.41 -5.72 8.07
CA ILE A 107 11.76 -4.34 8.43
C ILE A 107 11.71 -4.10 9.96
N GLY A 108 11.44 -5.13 10.76
CA GLY A 108 11.41 -5.02 12.22
C GLY A 108 10.29 -4.13 12.78
N SER A 109 9.15 -4.09 12.09
CA SER A 109 7.99 -3.24 12.39
C SER A 109 6.76 -4.03 12.85
N GLY A 110 5.70 -3.32 13.23
CA GLY A 110 4.38 -3.88 13.48
C GLY A 110 3.47 -3.85 12.24
N ILE A 111 2.41 -4.66 12.31
CA ILE A 111 1.35 -4.73 11.30
C ILE A 111 -0.01 -4.47 11.92
N ILE A 112 -0.87 -3.77 11.18
CA ILE A 112 -2.31 -3.70 11.44
C ILE A 112 -3.04 -4.34 10.26
N THR A 113 -3.89 -5.32 10.52
CA THR A 113 -4.66 -6.00 9.47
C THR A 113 -6.12 -5.58 9.49
N ASP A 114 -6.78 -5.58 8.33
CA ASP A 114 -8.22 -5.37 8.21
C ASP A 114 -8.71 -4.01 8.74
N ALA A 115 -7.90 -2.96 8.57
CA ALA A 115 -8.33 -1.60 8.84
C ALA A 115 -9.53 -1.22 7.95
N THR A 116 -10.44 -0.43 8.49
CA THR A 116 -11.62 0.13 7.79
C THR A 116 -11.51 1.65 7.61
N ASP A 117 -10.59 2.32 8.29
CA ASP A 117 -10.29 3.73 8.06
C ASP A 117 -8.87 4.06 8.55
N LEU A 118 -8.33 5.18 8.05
CA LEU A 118 -7.02 5.70 8.43
C LEU A 118 -7.07 7.22 8.62
N GLU A 119 -6.46 7.65 9.73
CA GLU A 119 -6.35 9.05 10.15
C GLU A 119 -4.89 9.36 10.46
N ALA A 120 -4.44 10.60 10.22
CA ALA A 120 -3.16 11.06 10.72
C ALA A 120 -3.20 11.17 12.26
N GLY A 121 -2.08 10.89 12.91
CA GLY A 121 -1.92 11.03 14.36
C GLY A 121 -0.51 11.52 14.70
N ASP A 122 -0.35 12.05 15.91
CA ASP A 122 0.90 12.69 16.36
C ASP A 122 2.10 11.72 16.36
N GLU A 123 1.84 10.44 16.65
CA GLU A 123 2.83 9.36 16.69
C GLU A 123 2.74 8.42 15.46
N GLY A 124 2.11 8.88 14.38
CA GLY A 124 1.89 8.11 13.15
C GLY A 124 0.42 7.77 12.90
N PRO A 125 0.13 7.06 11.79
CA PRO A 125 -1.23 6.72 11.37
C PRO A 125 -2.01 5.95 12.44
N VAL A 126 -3.26 6.36 12.65
CA VAL A 126 -4.23 5.67 13.50
C VAL A 126 -5.20 4.92 12.61
N ALA A 127 -5.25 3.61 12.75
CA ALA A 127 -6.16 2.75 12.01
C ALA A 127 -7.42 2.45 12.82
N THR A 128 -8.57 2.57 12.19
CA THR A 128 -9.84 2.08 12.75
C THR A 128 -10.07 0.65 12.30
N GLN A 129 -10.44 -0.25 13.21
CA GLN A 129 -10.75 -1.65 12.91
C GLN A 129 -12.06 -2.08 13.58
N SER A 130 -12.78 -2.97 12.90
CA SER A 130 -13.95 -3.67 13.43
C SER A 130 -13.52 -4.98 14.09
N ALA A 131 -13.87 -5.20 15.35
CA ALA A 131 -13.47 -6.35 16.16
C ALA A 131 -14.68 -7.13 16.69
N PHE A 132 -14.48 -8.40 17.03
CA PHE A 132 -15.50 -9.33 17.55
C PHE A 132 -16.81 -9.30 16.75
N ALA A 133 -16.72 -9.65 15.46
CA ALA A 133 -17.86 -9.66 14.53
C ALA A 133 -18.62 -8.31 14.47
N ALA A 134 -17.86 -7.22 14.43
CA ALA A 134 -18.35 -5.84 14.42
C ALA A 134 -19.10 -5.37 15.67
N SER A 135 -18.98 -6.10 16.78
CA SER A 135 -19.50 -5.65 18.07
C SER A 135 -18.67 -4.52 18.68
N PHE A 136 -17.42 -4.36 18.26
CA PHE A 136 -16.53 -3.30 18.73
C PHE A 136 -15.83 -2.59 17.58
N THR A 137 -15.57 -1.30 17.79
CA THR A 137 -14.68 -0.49 16.96
C THR A 137 -13.46 -0.15 17.79
N THR A 138 -12.28 -0.37 17.22
CA THR A 138 -10.98 -0.11 17.87
C THR A 138 -10.19 0.89 17.06
N LYS A 139 -9.41 1.73 17.75
CA LYS A 139 -8.41 2.60 17.14
C LYS A 139 -7.03 2.13 17.60
N SER A 140 -6.16 1.80 16.65
CA SER A 140 -4.86 1.17 16.89
C SER A 140 -3.77 1.94 16.15
N ARG A 141 -2.57 1.99 16.74
CA ARG A 141 -1.34 2.44 16.06
C ARG A 141 -0.24 1.41 16.23
N VAL A 142 0.67 1.34 15.26
CA VAL A 142 1.89 0.54 15.41
C VAL A 142 2.86 1.28 16.33
N ALA A 143 3.35 0.61 17.38
CA ALA A 143 4.18 1.24 18.40
C ALA A 143 5.68 1.31 18.06
N LYS A 144 6.14 0.55 17.05
CA LYS A 144 7.56 0.45 16.67
C LYS A 144 7.71 0.23 15.17
N GLY A 145 8.63 0.97 14.56
CA GLY A 145 8.98 0.86 13.13
C GLY A 145 7.99 1.60 12.23
N THR A 146 8.14 1.40 10.91
CA THR A 146 7.21 1.96 9.91
C THR A 146 5.94 1.11 9.83
N PRO A 147 4.75 1.64 10.15
CA PRO A 147 3.51 0.87 10.13
C PRO A 147 3.26 0.21 8.77
N VAL A 148 3.04 -1.10 8.76
CA VAL A 148 2.49 -1.83 7.61
C VAL A 148 1.02 -2.09 7.88
N ILE A 149 0.13 -1.60 7.01
CA ILE A 149 -1.30 -1.60 7.27
C ILE A 149 -2.04 -2.23 6.08
N THR A 150 -2.87 -3.23 6.36
CA THR A 150 -3.82 -3.73 5.36
C THR A 150 -5.21 -3.12 5.55
N VAL A 151 -5.82 -2.63 4.48
CA VAL A 151 -7.15 -2.01 4.51
C VAL A 151 -8.16 -2.88 3.77
N LYS A 152 -9.32 -3.12 4.37
CA LYS A 152 -10.40 -3.91 3.76
C LYS A 152 -10.90 -3.20 2.49
N PRO A 153 -11.06 -3.93 1.38
CA PRO A 153 -11.77 -3.41 0.21
C PRO A 153 -13.14 -2.82 0.56
N ASN A 154 -13.55 -1.77 -0.15
CA ASN A 154 -14.80 -1.04 0.03
C ASN A 154 -14.92 -0.30 1.37
N SER A 155 -13.79 0.06 2.01
CA SER A 155 -13.82 0.81 3.27
C SER A 155 -13.69 2.32 3.09
N ALA A 156 -13.19 2.78 1.94
CA ALA A 156 -13.07 4.20 1.62
C ALA A 156 -13.69 4.49 0.24
N ALA A 157 -14.03 5.77 0.03
CA ALA A 157 -14.42 6.25 -1.30
C ALA A 157 -13.18 6.39 -2.19
N VAL A 158 -13.36 6.14 -3.48
CA VAL A 158 -12.35 6.48 -4.49
C VAL A 158 -12.53 7.96 -4.82
N GLU A 159 -11.48 8.75 -4.59
CA GLU A 159 -11.48 10.19 -4.84
C GLU A 159 -10.37 10.52 -5.82
N ALA A 160 -10.73 11.12 -6.96
CA ALA A 160 -9.78 11.67 -7.91
C ALA A 160 -9.05 12.86 -7.29
N ALA A 161 -7.73 12.88 -7.41
CA ALA A 161 -6.89 13.96 -6.93
C ALA A 161 -5.60 13.95 -7.77
N PRO A 162 -5.64 14.45 -9.03
CA PRO A 162 -4.54 14.28 -9.96
C PRO A 162 -3.19 14.78 -9.41
N ALA A 163 -2.15 13.96 -9.55
CA ALA A 163 -0.78 14.24 -9.17
C ALA A 163 0.20 13.95 -10.33
N ALA A 164 1.49 14.19 -10.12
CA ALA A 164 2.51 14.08 -11.16
C ALA A 164 2.65 12.66 -11.75
N GLY A 165 2.50 11.61 -10.93
CA GLY A 165 2.58 10.22 -11.38
C GLY A 165 3.91 9.85 -12.02
N ALA A 166 5.04 10.39 -11.53
CA ALA A 166 6.36 10.14 -12.12
C ALA A 166 6.68 8.63 -12.08
N VAL A 167 6.91 8.03 -13.24
CA VAL A 167 7.23 6.61 -13.37
C VAL A 167 8.74 6.40 -13.20
N GLU A 168 9.11 5.53 -12.27
CA GLU A 168 10.52 5.18 -11.99
C GLU A 168 10.66 3.66 -11.91
N ALA A 169 11.69 3.12 -12.55
CA ALA A 169 12.01 1.71 -12.44
C ALA A 169 12.55 1.41 -11.03
N LEU A 170 11.93 0.46 -10.35
CA LEU A 170 12.38 -0.05 -9.06
C LEU A 170 13.50 -1.07 -9.28
N ALA A 171 14.63 -0.87 -8.62
CA ALA A 171 15.66 -1.89 -8.51
C ALA A 171 15.29 -2.87 -7.38
N VAL A 172 15.16 -4.15 -7.71
CA VAL A 172 14.78 -5.25 -6.80
C VAL A 172 15.93 -6.23 -6.68
#